data_AF-A0A814YE49-F1
#
_entry.id   AF-A0A814YE49-F1
#
_cell.length_a   1.000
_cell.length_b   1.000
_cell.length_c   1.000
_cell.angle_alpha   90.00
_cell.angle_beta   90.00
_cell.angle_gamma   90.00
#
_symmetry.space_group_name_H-M   'P 1'
#
loop_
_entity.id
_entity.type
_entity.pdbx_description
1 polymer ?
#
loop_
_entity_poly.entity_id
_entity_poly.type
_entity_poly.pdbx_seq_one_letter_code
_entity_poly.pdbx_strand_id
1 'polypeptide(L)'
;MTIDSGPLYINGISNGVSLTSSPSKVNQSLYFPSGTSYYQFQGLTYFGHSGWSYSISLWIYPLSSSGGTIVHASGGYGTDGVGNTGWCLPMLGFSSSGALYAQTTSSTSTLIVLTGPTVTLNSWTYVTITYSTTNGLRLYTDSTLQSSSTTAFTFISSGSPNTITLGNGLSGASSIYCPQGSITSAQYQGYIDSFSLYSRELTTANIATLYTTPQP
;
A
#
# COMPACT_ATOMS: atom_id res chain seq x y z
N MET A 1 24.00 5.15 -13.22
CA MET A 1 22.64 4.73 -13.63
C MET A 1 21.79 4.76 -12.38
N THR A 2 20.96 5.79 -12.22
CA THR A 2 20.07 5.94 -11.08
C THR A 2 18.96 4.89 -11.20
N ILE A 3 19.08 3.80 -10.44
CA ILE A 3 18.07 2.72 -10.28
C ILE A 3 16.84 3.24 -9.51
N ASP A 4 16.59 4.56 -9.52
CA ASP A 4 15.39 5.09 -8.88
C ASP A 4 14.30 5.22 -9.94
N SER A 5 13.26 4.41 -9.80
CA SER A 5 12.00 4.65 -10.50
C SER A 5 11.28 5.92 -10.00
N GLY A 6 11.83 6.64 -9.01
CA GLY A 6 11.26 7.89 -8.48
C GLY A 6 9.81 7.71 -8.01
N PRO A 7 9.07 8.79 -7.73
CA PRO A 7 7.62 8.72 -7.83
C PRO A 7 7.31 8.37 -9.29
N LEU A 8 6.92 7.13 -9.52
CA LEU A 8 6.45 6.68 -10.81
C LEU A 8 5.28 7.59 -11.22
N TYR A 9 5.50 8.51 -12.17
CA TYR A 9 4.46 9.36 -12.78
C TYR A 9 3.51 8.50 -13.64
N ILE A 10 2.85 7.53 -13.02
CA ILE A 10 1.97 6.59 -13.68
C ILE A 10 0.58 7.21 -13.74
N ASN A 11 0.11 7.42 -14.96
CA ASN A 11 -1.29 7.73 -15.21
C ASN A 11 -2.15 6.62 -14.63
N GLY A 12 -3.01 6.96 -13.67
CA GLY A 12 -3.91 6.01 -13.06
C GLY A 12 -5.35 6.13 -13.55
N ILE A 13 -6.14 5.11 -13.24
CA ILE A 13 -7.58 5.08 -13.48
C ILE A 13 -8.30 5.21 -12.14
N SER A 14 -9.29 6.09 -12.06
CA SER A 14 -10.06 6.33 -10.84
C SER A 14 -11.54 5.99 -11.02
N ASN A 15 -12.18 5.53 -9.96
CA ASN A 15 -13.62 5.43 -9.84
C ASN A 15 -14.05 6.15 -8.56
N GLY A 16 -15.01 7.08 -8.62
CA GLY A 16 -15.60 7.70 -7.42
C GLY A 16 -14.62 8.45 -6.51
N VAL A 17 -13.43 8.81 -7.00
CA VAL A 17 -12.41 9.60 -6.28
C VAL A 17 -12.42 11.02 -6.83
N SER A 18 -12.25 12.01 -5.95
CA SER A 18 -12.07 13.41 -6.34
C SER A 18 -10.77 13.98 -5.78
N LEU A 19 -10.19 14.95 -6.48
CA LEU A 19 -9.10 15.76 -5.94
C LEU A 19 -9.71 16.88 -5.09
N THR A 20 -9.17 17.07 -3.89
CA THR A 20 -9.62 18.11 -2.96
C THR A 20 -8.43 18.94 -2.49
N SER A 21 -8.60 20.26 -2.37
CA SER A 21 -7.54 21.14 -1.84
C SER A 21 -7.49 21.16 -0.32
N SER A 22 -8.55 20.68 0.36
CA SER A 22 -8.62 20.60 1.81
C SER A 22 -9.52 19.44 2.27
N PRO A 23 -9.06 18.59 3.21
CA PRO A 23 -7.69 18.54 3.75
C PRO A 23 -6.69 18.07 2.68
N SER A 24 -5.50 18.67 2.66
CA SER A 24 -4.36 18.23 1.84
C SER A 24 -3.07 18.29 2.66
N LYS A 25 -2.07 17.49 2.26
CA LYS A 25 -0.69 17.66 2.70
C LYS A 25 0.10 18.52 1.74
N VAL A 26 -0.05 18.29 0.44
CA VAL A 26 0.66 19.05 -0.59
C VAL A 26 -0.30 19.37 -1.73
N ASN A 27 -0.77 20.62 -1.76
CA ASN A 27 -1.70 21.16 -2.76
C ASN A 27 -3.08 20.48 -2.82
N GLN A 28 -3.14 19.18 -3.13
CA GLN A 28 -4.36 18.42 -3.32
C GLN A 28 -4.21 16.98 -2.82
N SER A 29 -5.29 16.43 -2.29
CA SER A 29 -5.38 15.02 -1.88
C SER A 29 -6.47 14.29 -2.67
N LEU A 30 -6.31 12.98 -2.80
CA LEU A 30 -7.35 12.09 -3.31
C LEU A 30 -8.35 11.79 -2.19
N TYR A 31 -9.62 12.10 -2.41
CA TYR A 31 -10.71 11.84 -1.47
C TYR A 31 -11.50 10.57 -1.83
N PHE A 32 -11.70 9.71 -0.84
CA PHE A 32 -12.41 8.43 -0.92
C PHE A 32 -13.69 8.49 -0.05
N PRO A 33 -14.84 8.93 -0.62
CA PRO A 33 -16.04 9.33 0.12
C PRO A 33 -16.92 8.24 0.77
N SER A 34 -16.54 6.96 0.73
CA SER A 34 -17.39 5.75 0.93
C SER A 34 -18.04 5.19 -0.37
N GLY A 35 -18.24 3.86 -0.44
CA GLY A 35 -18.69 3.13 -1.63
C GLY A 35 -17.60 2.26 -2.31
N THR A 36 -17.52 2.33 -3.64
CA THR A 36 -16.56 1.56 -4.46
C THR A 36 -15.37 2.39 -4.94
N SER A 37 -15.10 3.54 -4.32
CA SER A 37 -14.09 4.47 -4.84
C SER A 37 -12.67 3.92 -4.75
N TYR A 38 -11.90 4.10 -5.82
CA TYR A 38 -10.51 3.68 -5.90
C TYR A 38 -9.68 4.55 -6.86
N TYR A 39 -8.36 4.47 -6.71
CA TYR A 39 -7.39 4.96 -7.70
C TYR A 39 -6.40 3.84 -8.03
N GLN A 40 -6.18 3.54 -9.31
CA GLN A 40 -5.38 2.40 -9.76
C GLN A 40 -4.19 2.79 -10.62
N PHE A 41 -3.04 2.17 -10.35
CA PHE A 41 -1.84 2.21 -11.17
C PHE A 41 -1.60 0.81 -11.74
N GLN A 42 -1.43 0.70 -13.05
CA GLN A 42 -1.27 -0.59 -13.73
C GLN A 42 0.08 -0.66 -14.44
N GLY A 43 0.48 -1.86 -14.86
CA GLY A 43 1.70 -2.06 -15.66
C GLY A 43 2.99 -2.05 -14.84
N LEU A 44 2.91 -2.33 -13.54
CA LEU A 44 4.07 -2.32 -12.64
C LEU A 44 4.91 -3.59 -12.84
N THR A 45 5.97 -3.50 -13.65
CA THR A 45 6.82 -4.63 -14.03
C THR A 45 7.92 -4.96 -13.00
N TYR A 46 8.37 -3.97 -12.23
CA TYR A 46 9.41 -4.17 -11.21
C TYR A 46 8.85 -4.54 -9.84
N PHE A 47 7.65 -4.03 -9.51
CA PHE A 47 6.95 -4.47 -8.31
C PHE A 47 6.61 -5.96 -8.46
N GLY A 48 6.96 -6.79 -7.47
CA GLY A 48 6.62 -8.21 -7.50
C GLY A 48 7.61 -9.13 -8.23
N HIS A 49 8.68 -8.58 -8.80
CA HIS A 49 9.75 -9.38 -9.37
C HIS A 49 10.57 -10.06 -8.26
N SER A 50 10.90 -11.34 -8.44
CA SER A 50 11.60 -12.13 -7.43
C SER A 50 12.95 -11.50 -7.07
N GLY A 51 13.20 -11.32 -5.77
CA GLY A 51 14.45 -10.73 -5.26
C GLY A 51 14.52 -9.21 -5.35
N TRP A 52 13.51 -8.53 -5.88
CA TRP A 52 13.48 -7.07 -5.94
C TRP A 52 12.87 -6.49 -4.66
N SER A 53 13.48 -5.39 -4.22
CA SER A 53 13.00 -4.61 -3.09
C SER A 53 11.90 -3.66 -3.54
N TYR A 54 11.03 -3.26 -2.63
CA TYR A 54 10.04 -2.22 -2.90
C TYR A 54 9.83 -1.34 -1.67
N SER A 55 9.30 -0.14 -1.91
CA SER A 55 8.77 0.70 -0.84
C SER A 55 7.51 1.42 -1.29
N ILE A 56 6.56 1.56 -0.38
CA ILE A 56 5.32 2.30 -0.58
C ILE A 56 5.28 3.38 0.50
N SER A 57 5.15 4.64 0.09
CA SER A 57 5.11 5.82 0.96
C SER A 57 3.88 6.64 0.62
N LEU A 58 3.14 7.09 1.63
CA LEU A 58 1.95 7.93 1.47
C LEU A 58 1.58 8.63 2.76
N TRP A 59 0.80 9.70 2.64
CA TRP A 59 0.05 10.29 3.75
C TRP A 59 -1.39 9.83 3.72
N ILE A 60 -1.93 9.49 4.90
CA ILE A 60 -3.34 9.13 5.08
C ILE A 60 -4.02 10.08 6.06
N TYR A 61 -5.26 10.45 5.76
CA TYR A 61 -6.17 11.18 6.65
C TYR A 61 -7.47 10.36 6.76
N PRO A 62 -7.54 9.40 7.70
CA PRO A 62 -8.70 8.52 7.84
C PRO A 62 -9.89 9.26 8.45
N LEU A 63 -11.07 9.07 7.86
CA LEU A 63 -12.36 9.48 8.44
C LEU A 63 -13.01 8.32 9.20
N SER A 64 -12.62 7.09 8.90
CA SER A 64 -12.94 5.88 9.65
C SER A 64 -11.72 4.97 9.73
N SER A 65 -11.60 4.25 10.84
CA SER A 65 -10.58 3.21 11.06
C SER A 65 -11.20 1.85 11.35
N SER A 66 -12.51 1.68 11.24
CA SER A 66 -13.20 0.41 11.52
C SER A 66 -13.02 -0.63 10.40
N GLY A 67 -11.78 -0.82 9.94
CA GLY A 67 -11.41 -1.58 8.74
C GLY A 67 -11.09 -0.69 7.54
N GLY A 68 -10.70 -1.32 6.43
CA GLY A 68 -10.45 -0.63 5.17
C GLY A 68 -9.10 -0.96 4.56
N THR A 69 -9.09 -1.27 3.27
CA THR A 69 -7.87 -1.46 2.49
C THR A 69 -7.40 -0.13 1.96
N ILE A 70 -6.21 0.29 2.37
CA ILE A 70 -5.57 1.52 1.91
C ILE A 70 -4.79 1.24 0.63
N VAL A 71 -4.02 0.15 0.61
CA VAL A 71 -3.25 -0.30 -0.55
C VAL A 71 -3.53 -1.77 -0.81
N HIS A 72 -3.98 -2.07 -2.01
CA HIS A 72 -4.14 -3.42 -2.53
C HIS A 72 -3.21 -3.62 -3.71
N ALA A 73 -2.50 -4.74 -3.75
CA ALA A 73 -1.73 -5.16 -4.90
C ALA A 73 -2.40 -6.35 -5.55
N SER A 74 -2.41 -6.36 -6.88
CA SER A 74 -2.96 -7.45 -7.67
C SER A 74 -2.13 -7.67 -8.93
N GLY A 75 -2.28 -8.84 -9.54
CA GLY A 75 -1.60 -9.20 -10.77
C GLY A 75 -2.17 -10.48 -11.37
N GLY A 76 -1.67 -10.81 -12.55
CA GLY A 76 -2.30 -11.80 -13.43
C GLY A 76 -3.12 -11.09 -14.52
N TYR A 77 -4.05 -11.79 -15.16
CA TYR A 77 -4.82 -11.25 -16.29
C TYR A 77 -5.91 -10.22 -15.89
N GLY A 78 -6.09 -9.92 -14.60
CA GLY A 78 -7.11 -8.99 -14.09
C GLY A 78 -6.56 -7.96 -13.09
N THR A 79 -7.31 -6.87 -12.90
CA THR A 79 -6.90 -5.71 -12.06
C THR A 79 -7.27 -5.86 -10.59
N ASP A 80 -8.05 -6.88 -10.22
CA ASP A 80 -8.41 -7.25 -8.85
C ASP A 80 -7.79 -8.59 -8.41
N GLY A 81 -7.04 -9.25 -9.31
CA GLY A 81 -6.31 -10.48 -9.03
C GLY A 81 -7.19 -11.70 -8.71
N VAL A 82 -8.49 -11.64 -8.99
CA VAL A 82 -9.42 -12.73 -8.69
C VAL A 82 -9.35 -13.84 -9.75
N GLY A 83 -9.27 -15.09 -9.29
CA GLY A 83 -9.34 -16.29 -10.13
C GLY A 83 -8.13 -17.21 -9.98
N ASN A 84 -8.19 -18.41 -10.57
CA ASN A 84 -7.19 -19.47 -10.40
C ASN A 84 -5.78 -19.11 -10.93
N THR A 85 -5.66 -18.06 -11.74
CA THR A 85 -4.40 -17.57 -12.31
C THR A 85 -4.07 -16.16 -11.83
N GLY A 86 -4.89 -15.60 -10.93
CA GLY A 86 -4.69 -14.29 -10.34
C GLY A 86 -3.83 -14.33 -9.09
N TRP A 87 -3.25 -13.18 -8.76
CA TRP A 87 -2.60 -12.93 -7.48
C TRP A 87 -3.10 -11.60 -6.93
N CYS A 88 -3.34 -11.53 -5.64
CA CYS A 88 -3.90 -10.35 -4.99
C CYS A 88 -3.54 -10.36 -3.52
N LEU A 89 -3.40 -9.17 -2.94
CA LEU A 89 -2.98 -8.99 -1.56
C LEU A 89 -3.35 -7.58 -1.08
N PRO A 90 -4.19 -7.41 -0.04
CA PRO A 90 -4.24 -6.16 0.69
C PRO A 90 -2.90 -5.98 1.41
N MET A 91 -2.14 -4.94 1.09
CA MET A 91 -0.79 -4.71 1.61
C MET A 91 -0.75 -3.75 2.80
N LEU A 92 -1.68 -2.80 2.82
CA LEU A 92 -1.82 -1.80 3.88
C LEU A 92 -3.31 -1.56 4.14
N GLY A 93 -3.70 -1.54 5.41
CA GLY A 93 -5.07 -1.25 5.79
C GLY A 93 -5.30 -1.28 7.29
N PHE A 94 -6.55 -1.16 7.71
CA PHE A 94 -6.94 -1.24 9.10
C PHE A 94 -7.53 -2.61 9.46
N SER A 95 -7.28 -3.06 10.68
CA SER A 95 -8.08 -4.11 11.30
C SER A 95 -9.45 -3.59 11.74
N SER A 96 -10.33 -4.48 12.19
CA SER A 96 -11.61 -4.10 12.81
C SER A 96 -11.45 -3.26 14.09
N SER A 97 -10.27 -3.32 14.74
CA SER A 97 -9.94 -2.53 15.92
C SER A 97 -9.27 -1.19 15.60
N GLY A 98 -9.08 -0.85 14.32
CA GLY A 98 -8.44 0.38 13.86
C GLY A 98 -6.93 0.45 14.01
N ALA A 99 -6.28 -0.66 14.32
CA ALA A 99 -4.83 -0.75 14.20
C ALA A 99 -4.43 -0.80 12.73
N LEU A 100 -3.35 -0.11 12.37
CA LEU A 100 -2.76 -0.18 11.05
C LEU A 100 -2.04 -1.52 10.88
N TYR A 101 -2.21 -2.15 9.73
CA TYR A 101 -1.53 -3.39 9.37
C TYR A 101 -0.83 -3.26 8.02
N ALA A 102 0.40 -3.74 7.98
CA ALA A 102 1.11 -3.99 6.73
C ALA A 102 1.28 -5.51 6.56
N GLN A 103 1.07 -6.03 5.36
CA GLN A 103 1.27 -7.45 5.11
C GLN A 103 1.81 -7.72 3.71
N THR A 104 2.51 -8.83 3.58
CA THR A 104 3.01 -9.36 2.31
C THR A 104 3.06 -10.88 2.32
N THR A 105 3.33 -11.50 1.18
CA THR A 105 3.50 -12.97 1.07
C THR A 105 4.93 -13.34 0.77
N SER A 106 5.45 -14.37 1.40
CA SER A 106 6.71 -14.99 0.97
C SER A 106 6.51 -15.81 -0.32
N SER A 107 7.61 -16.22 -0.94
CA SER A 107 7.63 -17.16 -2.07
C SER A 107 7.13 -18.56 -1.74
N THR A 108 6.95 -18.87 -0.46
CA THR A 108 6.31 -20.09 0.05
C THR A 108 4.83 -19.87 0.38
N SER A 109 4.24 -18.77 -0.08
CA SER A 109 2.86 -18.36 0.17
C SER A 109 2.53 -18.15 1.66
N THR A 110 3.55 -17.94 2.50
CA THR A 110 3.35 -17.61 3.92
C THR A 110 3.00 -16.13 4.03
N LEU A 111 1.90 -15.81 4.71
CA LEU A 111 1.52 -14.43 4.99
C LEU A 111 2.40 -13.86 6.11
N ILE A 112 3.10 -12.77 5.81
CA ILE A 112 3.88 -11.99 6.76
C ILE A 112 3.07 -10.76 7.13
N VAL A 113 2.81 -10.57 8.42
CA VAL A 113 1.93 -9.51 8.95
C VAL A 113 2.69 -8.69 9.97
N LEU A 114 2.62 -7.37 9.83
CA LEU A 114 3.14 -6.38 10.78
C LEU A 114 1.99 -5.57 11.34
N THR A 115 1.94 -5.47 12.66
CA THR A 115 1.02 -4.59 13.38
C THR A 115 1.68 -3.23 13.60
N GLY A 116 0.97 -2.16 13.26
CA GLY A 116 1.31 -0.79 13.57
C GLY A 116 0.39 -0.18 14.63
N PRO A 117 0.53 1.13 14.90
CA PRO A 117 -0.29 1.82 15.87
C PRO A 117 -1.73 1.99 15.38
N THR A 118 -2.63 2.32 16.32
CA THR A 118 -3.92 2.93 15.98
C THR A 118 -3.69 4.37 15.55
N VAL A 119 -4.22 4.74 14.38
CA VAL A 119 -4.07 6.10 13.84
C VAL A 119 -5.17 7.01 14.36
N THR A 120 -4.86 8.30 14.53
CA THR A 120 -5.84 9.32 14.91
C THR A 120 -6.71 9.66 13.71
N LEU A 121 -8.03 9.56 13.86
CA LEU A 121 -8.99 10.01 12.85
C LEU A 121 -8.91 11.52 12.67
N ASN A 122 -9.22 11.99 11.46
CA ASN A 122 -9.21 13.41 11.13
C ASN A 122 -7.84 14.08 11.35
N SER A 123 -6.76 13.30 11.21
CA SER A 123 -5.41 13.81 11.26
C SER A 123 -4.56 13.08 10.24
N TRP A 124 -3.54 13.77 9.75
CA TRP A 124 -2.62 13.20 8.82
C TRP A 124 -1.58 12.33 9.52
N THR A 125 -1.44 11.09 9.05
CA THR A 125 -0.38 10.17 9.44
C THR A 125 0.47 9.83 8.23
N TYR A 126 1.78 9.95 8.34
CA TYR A 126 2.69 9.48 7.29
C TYR A 126 2.95 8.00 7.47
N VAL A 127 2.77 7.20 6.42
CA VAL A 127 2.95 5.74 6.47
C VAL A 127 3.93 5.32 5.39
N THR A 128 4.88 4.46 5.78
CA THR A 128 5.78 3.82 4.82
C THR A 128 5.91 2.34 5.11
N ILE A 129 5.78 1.52 4.06
CA ILE A 129 6.18 0.12 4.07
C ILE A 129 7.44 -0.02 3.22
N THR A 130 8.46 -0.69 3.75
CA THR A 130 9.64 -1.07 2.97
C THR A 130 9.83 -2.59 3.00
N TYR A 131 10.38 -3.13 1.92
CA TYR A 131 10.75 -4.53 1.83
C TYR A 131 12.07 -4.70 1.10
N SER A 132 12.95 -5.56 1.62
CA SER A 132 14.05 -6.17 0.86
C SER A 132 14.28 -7.62 1.30
N THR A 133 14.99 -8.38 0.46
CA THR A 133 15.39 -9.75 0.80
C THR A 133 16.33 -9.82 2.00
N THR A 134 17.02 -8.74 2.34
CA THR A 134 17.96 -8.69 3.48
C THR A 134 17.26 -8.29 4.76
N ASN A 135 16.39 -7.27 4.69
CA ASN A 135 15.78 -6.66 5.87
C ASN A 135 14.36 -7.15 6.15
N GLY A 136 13.76 -7.91 5.23
CA GLY A 136 12.37 -8.31 5.29
C GLY A 136 11.41 -7.13 5.16
N LEU A 137 10.18 -7.29 5.65
CA LEU A 137 9.15 -6.26 5.64
C LEU A 137 9.33 -5.33 6.84
N ARG A 138 9.14 -4.03 6.66
CA ARG A 138 9.15 -3.02 7.72
C ARG A 138 8.00 -2.04 7.55
N LEU A 139 7.44 -1.60 8.68
CA LEU A 139 6.38 -0.61 8.75
C LEU A 139 6.85 0.60 9.57
N TYR A 140 6.73 1.78 8.99
CA TYR A 140 7.04 3.06 9.61
C TYR A 140 5.79 3.94 9.65
N THR A 141 5.65 4.70 10.73
CA THR A 141 4.70 5.80 10.83
C THR A 141 5.41 7.06 11.32
N ASP A 142 5.14 8.20 10.70
CA ASP A 142 5.78 9.50 11.00
C ASP A 142 7.31 9.39 11.13
N SER A 143 7.91 8.69 10.16
CA SER A 143 9.35 8.41 10.09
C SER A 143 9.94 7.54 11.21
N THR A 144 9.10 6.94 12.06
CA THR A 144 9.54 6.04 13.14
C THR A 144 9.20 4.59 12.80
N LEU A 145 10.15 3.67 12.95
CA LEU A 145 9.94 2.24 12.75
C LEU A 145 8.97 1.71 13.82
N GLN A 146 7.86 1.13 13.39
CA GLN A 146 6.84 0.56 14.27
C GLN A 146 7.02 -0.95 14.44
N SER A 147 7.28 -1.64 13.33
CA SER A 147 7.38 -3.10 13.31
C SER A 147 8.19 -3.59 12.12
N SER A 148 8.76 -4.78 12.25
CA SER A 148 9.55 -5.45 11.20
C SER A 148 9.39 -6.95 11.28
N SER A 149 9.49 -7.64 10.15
CA SER A 149 9.52 -9.10 10.13
C SER A 149 10.75 -9.63 10.86
N THR A 150 10.59 -10.75 11.56
CA THR A 150 11.67 -11.36 12.36
C THR A 150 12.73 -12.06 11.50
N THR A 151 12.38 -12.46 10.29
CA THR A 151 13.28 -13.16 9.37
C THR A 151 13.24 -12.55 7.97
N ALA A 152 14.39 -12.61 7.28
CA ALA A 152 14.47 -12.37 5.85
C ALA A 152 13.63 -13.38 5.07
N PHE A 153 13.06 -12.95 3.94
CA PHE A 153 12.29 -13.81 3.04
C PHE A 153 12.30 -13.23 1.62
N THR A 154 11.98 -14.07 0.64
CA THR A 154 11.77 -13.65 -0.75
C THR A 154 10.30 -13.36 -0.99
N PHE A 155 9.98 -12.18 -1.49
CA PHE A 155 8.66 -11.81 -2.01
C PHE A 155 8.58 -12.13 -3.50
N ILE A 156 7.45 -12.68 -3.92
CA ILE A 156 7.09 -12.85 -5.33
C ILE A 156 5.60 -12.52 -5.50
N SER A 157 5.24 -11.99 -6.66
CA SER A 157 3.85 -11.75 -7.06
C SER A 157 3.43 -12.67 -8.21
N SER A 158 2.44 -12.23 -9.01
CA SER A 158 1.92 -12.87 -10.23
C SER A 158 2.91 -13.27 -11.34
N GLY A 159 4.19 -12.84 -11.29
CA GLY A 159 5.12 -13.01 -12.42
C GLY A 159 4.73 -12.26 -13.70
N SER A 160 3.72 -11.38 -13.63
CA SER A 160 3.21 -10.50 -14.69
C SER A 160 3.23 -9.05 -14.21
N PRO A 161 3.02 -8.05 -15.08
CA PRO A 161 2.85 -6.67 -14.63
C PRO A 161 1.73 -6.57 -13.59
N ASN A 162 2.01 -5.95 -12.45
CA ASN A 162 1.06 -5.82 -11.36
C ASN A 162 0.29 -4.50 -11.41
N THR A 163 -0.74 -4.45 -10.59
CA THR A 163 -1.60 -3.29 -10.32
C THR A 163 -1.53 -2.94 -8.85
N ILE A 164 -1.47 -1.65 -8.53
CA ILE A 164 -1.71 -1.12 -7.19
C ILE A 164 -3.04 -0.37 -7.21
N THR A 165 -3.93 -0.71 -6.28
CA THR A 165 -5.21 -0.03 -6.05
C THR A 165 -5.17 0.66 -4.70
N LEU A 166 -5.44 1.95 -4.69
CA LEU A 166 -5.61 2.75 -3.48
C LEU A 166 -7.07 2.82 -3.09
N GLY A 167 -7.32 2.79 -1.79
CA GLY A 167 -8.63 3.03 -1.20
C GLY A 167 -9.59 1.84 -1.22
N ASN A 168 -9.31 0.78 -1.99
CA ASN A 168 -10.19 -0.36 -2.15
C ASN A 168 -9.40 -1.62 -2.53
N GLY A 169 -9.85 -2.79 -2.08
CA GLY A 169 -9.30 -4.08 -2.54
C GLY A 169 -10.14 -4.76 -3.63
N LEU A 170 -11.18 -4.07 -4.13
CA LEU A 170 -12.13 -4.53 -5.14
C LEU A 170 -12.70 -5.92 -4.79
N SER A 171 -12.97 -6.74 -5.81
CA SER A 171 -13.35 -8.14 -5.64
C SER A 171 -12.28 -8.97 -4.92
N GLY A 172 -11.02 -8.52 -4.96
CA GLY A 172 -9.90 -9.21 -4.31
C GLY A 172 -10.01 -9.21 -2.78
N ALA A 173 -10.55 -8.15 -2.18
CA ALA A 173 -10.66 -8.05 -0.73
C ALA A 173 -11.51 -9.19 -0.11
N SER A 174 -12.57 -9.60 -0.79
CA SER A 174 -13.51 -10.64 -0.33
C SER A 174 -13.34 -12.00 -1.03
N SER A 175 -12.31 -12.14 -1.86
CA SER A 175 -12.07 -13.35 -2.65
C SER A 175 -11.33 -14.42 -1.87
N ILE A 176 -11.72 -15.68 -2.08
CA ILE A 176 -10.99 -16.86 -1.57
C ILE A 176 -9.60 -17.04 -2.22
N TYR A 177 -9.38 -16.39 -3.37
CA TYR A 177 -8.13 -16.46 -4.12
C TYR A 177 -7.07 -15.49 -3.57
N CYS A 178 -7.48 -14.54 -2.73
CA CYS A 178 -6.59 -13.56 -2.13
C CYS A 178 -6.32 -13.95 -0.67
N PRO A 179 -5.07 -13.93 -0.19
CA PRO A 179 -4.76 -14.18 1.21
C PRO A 179 -5.56 -13.24 2.12
N GLN A 180 -6.41 -13.85 2.94
CA GLN A 180 -7.15 -13.16 3.98
C GLN A 180 -6.21 -12.99 5.17
N GLY A 181 -5.95 -11.74 5.53
CA GLY A 181 -4.97 -11.38 6.56
C GLY A 181 -5.60 -10.64 7.73
N SER A 182 -4.80 -9.79 8.39
CA SER A 182 -5.25 -8.98 9.53
C SER A 182 -5.92 -7.67 9.12
N ILE A 183 -5.87 -7.33 7.83
CA ILE A 183 -6.59 -6.20 7.25
C ILE A 183 -8.04 -6.60 7.00
N THR A 184 -8.98 -5.83 7.56
CA THR A 184 -10.40 -6.03 7.30
C THR A 184 -10.74 -5.61 5.86
N SER A 185 -11.30 -6.53 5.10
CA SER A 185 -11.80 -6.31 3.74
C SER A 185 -12.95 -5.28 3.74
N ALA A 186 -12.60 -4.02 3.55
CA ALA A 186 -13.52 -2.91 3.33
C ALA A 186 -12.81 -1.82 2.49
N GLN A 187 -13.56 -0.82 2.06
CA GLN A 187 -12.98 0.38 1.48
C GLN A 187 -12.37 1.27 2.57
N TYR A 188 -11.22 1.88 2.30
CA TYR A 188 -10.71 2.99 3.10
C TYR A 188 -11.55 4.26 2.85
N GLN A 189 -11.92 4.93 3.94
CA GLN A 189 -12.69 6.17 3.90
C GLN A 189 -11.81 7.32 4.43
N GLY A 190 -11.52 8.28 3.57
CA GLY A 190 -10.67 9.42 3.93
C GLY A 190 -9.87 9.96 2.76
N TYR A 191 -8.72 10.55 3.05
CA TYR A 191 -7.87 11.19 2.06
C TYR A 191 -6.51 10.49 1.98
N ILE A 192 -5.93 10.46 0.79
CA ILE A 192 -4.56 10.02 0.54
C ILE A 192 -3.84 11.12 -0.22
N ASP A 193 -2.60 11.40 0.18
CA ASP A 193 -1.75 12.40 -0.45
C ASP A 193 -0.29 11.88 -0.56
N SER A 194 0.48 12.45 -1.48
CA SER A 194 1.90 12.13 -1.74
C SER A 194 2.20 10.64 -1.85
N PHE A 195 1.37 9.89 -2.57
CA PHE A 195 1.63 8.46 -2.81
C PHE A 195 2.89 8.29 -3.68
N SER A 196 3.75 7.38 -3.29
CA SER A 196 4.97 7.03 -4.03
C SER A 196 5.27 5.54 -3.90
N LEU A 197 5.62 4.92 -5.02
CA LEU A 197 6.04 3.53 -5.12
C LEU A 197 7.47 3.49 -5.67
N TYR A 198 8.37 2.84 -4.92
CA TYR A 198 9.78 2.69 -5.27
C TYR A 198 10.11 1.23 -5.54
N SER A 199 10.98 0.99 -6.52
CA SER A 199 11.58 -0.32 -6.87
C SER A 199 12.83 -0.65 -6.04
N ARG A 200 12.91 -0.09 -4.82
CA ARG A 200 14.01 -0.26 -3.87
C ARG A 200 13.52 -0.12 -2.43
N GLU A 201 14.31 -0.61 -1.48
CA GLU A 201 14.12 -0.28 -0.06
C GLU A 201 14.52 1.19 0.17
N LEU A 202 13.61 1.97 0.77
CA LEU A 202 13.92 3.30 1.27
C LEU A 202 14.73 3.18 2.56
N THR A 203 15.77 3.99 2.67
CA THR A 203 16.52 4.14 3.92
C THR A 203 15.76 5.01 4.91
N THR A 204 16.10 4.93 6.20
CA THR A 204 15.54 5.82 7.23
C THR A 204 15.72 7.31 6.90
N ALA A 205 16.84 7.68 6.27
CA ALA A 205 17.07 9.04 5.80
C ALA A 205 16.14 9.46 4.65
N ASN A 206 15.85 8.54 3.70
CA ASN A 206 14.86 8.82 2.65
C ASN A 206 13.47 9.00 3.25
N ILE A 207 13.07 8.14 4.19
CA ILE A 207 11.77 8.20 4.87
C ILE A 207 11.63 9.53 5.64
N ALA A 208 12.66 9.95 6.37
CA ALA A 208 12.66 11.23 7.09
C ALA A 208 12.56 12.45 6.14
N THR A 209 13.17 12.34 4.96
CA THR A 209 13.09 13.38 3.94
C THR A 209 11.67 13.49 3.37
N LEU A 210 11.04 12.36 3.02
CA LEU A 210 9.66 12.32 2.50
C LEU A 210 8.62 12.74 3.55
N TYR A 211 8.89 12.47 4.83
CA TYR A 211 8.07 12.95 5.94
C TYR A 211 8.09 14.47 6.08
N THR A 212 9.26 15.09 5.97
CA THR A 212 9.41 16.56 6.11
C THR A 212 9.11 17.33 4.83
N THR A 213 9.28 16.68 3.67
CA THR A 213 9.12 17.28 2.35
C THR A 213 8.29 16.36 1.45
N PRO A 214 6.96 16.27 1.69
CA PRO A 214 6.12 15.39 0.90
C PRO A 214 6.08 15.85 -0.56
N GLN A 215 5.97 14.89 -1.47
CA GLN A 215 5.92 15.18 -2.90
C GLN A 215 4.48 15.43 -3.34
N PRO A 216 4.23 16.31 -4.33
CA PRO A 216 2.90 16.50 -4.91
C PRO A 216 2.41 15.26 -5.66
#